data_AF-A0AAV4XSE1-F1
#
_entry.id   AF-A0AAV4XSE1-F1
#
_cell.length_a   1.000
_cell.length_b   1.000
_cell.length_c   1.000
_cell.angle_alpha   90.00
_cell.angle_beta   90.00
_cell.angle_gamma   90.00
#
_symmetry.space_group_name_H-M   'P 1'
#
loop_
_entity.id
_entity.type
_entity.pdbx_description
1 polymer ?
#
loop_
_entity_poly.entity_id
_entity_poly.type
_entity_poly.pdbx_seq_one_letter_code
_entity_poly.pdbx_strand_id
1 'polypeptide(L)'
;MPYVSLFYPSFGIAVFEYSLNTFQQRTMKFLALFALFAVAASRHMLFDQQLNEHWENFKKTFGKQYNGGEEVVRRTIWERRVADIVRHNLQYDLGLHSFRKGINEYSDMEHEEFVRTFNGYRGLVNLKSNATTWVPPSNVRIPDKVDWRDQGLVTPVKNQVRIS
;
A
#
# COMPACT_ATOMS: atom_id res chain seq x y z
N MET A 1 -85.69 -19.22 7.27
CA MET A 1 -84.39 -18.86 6.66
C MET A 1 -83.31 -19.75 7.27
N PRO A 2 -82.56 -20.56 6.50
CA PRO A 2 -81.35 -21.17 7.02
C PRO A 2 -80.11 -20.41 6.54
N TYR A 3 -79.21 -20.12 7.49
CA TYR A 3 -77.85 -19.69 7.22
C TYR A 3 -77.04 -20.90 6.72
N VAL A 4 -76.49 -20.80 5.52
CA VAL A 4 -75.52 -21.78 5.00
C VAL A 4 -74.14 -21.34 5.49
N SER A 5 -73.56 -22.11 6.41
CA SER A 5 -72.18 -21.94 6.86
C SER A 5 -71.23 -22.46 5.78
N LEU A 6 -70.55 -21.53 5.10
CA LEU A 6 -69.47 -21.85 4.16
C LEU A 6 -68.24 -22.31 4.96
N PHE A 7 -68.09 -23.63 5.11
CA PHE A 7 -66.83 -24.24 5.52
C PHE A 7 -65.82 -24.09 4.38
N TYR A 8 -64.97 -23.08 4.44
CA TYR A 8 -63.78 -23.01 3.59
C TYR A 8 -62.76 -24.06 4.05
N PRO A 9 -62.19 -24.87 3.14
CA PRO A 9 -61.29 -25.95 3.52
C PRO A 9 -59.94 -25.38 3.97
N SER A 10 -59.65 -25.49 5.27
CA SER A 10 -58.38 -25.13 5.93
C SER A 10 -57.14 -25.77 5.26
N PHE A 11 -57.32 -26.88 4.53
CA PHE A 11 -56.26 -27.54 3.76
C PHE A 11 -55.65 -26.68 2.65
N GLY A 12 -56.44 -25.82 1.98
CA GLY A 12 -55.92 -24.97 0.91
C GLY A 12 -54.99 -23.86 1.42
N ILE A 13 -55.29 -23.34 2.61
CA ILE A 13 -54.51 -22.27 3.27
C ILE A 13 -53.16 -22.83 3.73
N ALA A 14 -53.14 -24.03 4.33
CA ALA A 14 -51.91 -24.66 4.80
C ALA A 14 -50.92 -25.00 3.67
N VAL A 15 -51.42 -25.46 2.52
CA VAL A 15 -50.57 -25.74 1.34
C VAL A 15 -50.01 -24.44 0.75
N PHE A 16 -50.82 -23.38 0.72
CA PHE A 16 -50.39 -22.06 0.26
C PHE A 16 -49.35 -21.43 1.18
N GLU A 17 -49.54 -21.50 2.50
CA GLU A 17 -48.57 -21.05 3.50
C GLU A 17 -47.26 -21.84 3.42
N TYR A 18 -47.33 -23.17 3.21
CA TYR A 18 -46.15 -24.00 3.00
C TYR A 18 -45.39 -23.60 1.72
N SER A 19 -46.11 -23.35 0.62
CA SER A 19 -45.53 -22.87 -0.64
C SER A 19 -44.91 -21.49 -0.49
N LEU A 20 -45.54 -20.57 0.25
CA LEU A 20 -44.98 -19.25 0.55
C LEU A 20 -43.74 -19.35 1.43
N ASN A 21 -43.75 -20.18 2.48
CA ASN A 21 -42.62 -20.34 3.38
C ASN A 21 -41.42 -20.99 2.68
N THR A 22 -41.64 -22.01 1.85
CA THR A 22 -40.58 -22.63 1.05
C THR A 22 -40.03 -21.68 -0.02
N PHE A 23 -40.88 -20.84 -0.64
CA PHE A 23 -40.43 -19.77 -1.53
C PHE A 23 -39.58 -18.72 -0.78
N GLN A 24 -40.05 -18.24 0.37
CA GLN A 24 -39.32 -17.30 1.23
C GLN A 24 -37.98 -17.87 1.72
N GLN A 25 -37.91 -19.15 2.08
CA GLN A 25 -36.64 -19.80 2.44
C GLN A 25 -35.68 -19.90 1.26
N ARG A 26 -36.17 -20.17 0.04
CA ARG A 26 -35.32 -20.23 -1.15
C ARG A 26 -34.78 -18.85 -1.51
N THR A 27 -35.61 -17.82 -1.50
CA THR A 27 -35.18 -16.43 -1.76
C THR A 27 -34.17 -15.94 -0.72
N MET A 28 -34.39 -16.19 0.57
CA MET A 28 -33.44 -15.85 1.63
C MET A 28 -32.08 -16.55 1.47
N LYS A 29 -32.07 -17.82 1.06
CA LYS A 29 -30.82 -18.55 0.76
C LYS A 29 -30.08 -17.96 -0.44
N PHE A 30 -30.79 -17.62 -1.51
CA PHE A 30 -30.19 -16.95 -2.67
C PHE A 30 -29.64 -15.55 -2.32
N LEU A 31 -30.37 -14.77 -1.51
CA LEU A 31 -29.90 -13.47 -1.02
C LEU A 31 -28.66 -13.62 -0.13
N ALA A 32 -28.62 -14.61 0.75
CA ALA A 32 -27.45 -14.90 1.59
C ALA A 32 -26.23 -15.31 0.74
N LEU A 33 -26.41 -16.15 -0.28
CA LEU A 33 -25.35 -16.56 -1.20
C LEU A 33 -24.85 -15.39 -2.06
N PHE A 34 -25.75 -14.54 -2.55
CA PHE A 34 -25.40 -13.33 -3.29
C PHE A 34 -24.64 -12.32 -2.44
N ALA A 35 -25.06 -12.12 -1.18
CA ALA A 35 -24.34 -11.27 -0.24
C ALA A 35 -22.93 -11.82 0.05
N LEU A 36 -22.78 -13.14 0.21
CA LEU A 36 -21.46 -13.77 0.40
C LEU A 36 -20.55 -13.58 -0.81
N PHE A 37 -21.10 -13.72 -2.01
CA PHE A 37 -20.37 -13.47 -3.26
C PHE A 37 -19.98 -12.00 -3.41
N ALA A 38 -20.87 -11.06 -3.08
CA ALA A 38 -20.58 -9.62 -3.10
C ALA A 38 -19.48 -9.23 -2.10
N VAL A 39 -19.45 -9.84 -0.91
CA VAL A 39 -18.38 -9.64 0.09
C VAL A 39 -17.05 -10.27 -0.35
N ALA A 40 -17.08 -11.40 -1.06
CA ALA A 40 -15.87 -11.98 -1.64
C ALA A 40 -15.34 -11.12 -2.80
N ALA A 41 -16.21 -10.69 -3.71
CA ALA A 41 -15.87 -9.85 -4.86
C ALA A 41 -15.33 -8.46 -4.45
N SER A 42 -15.84 -7.87 -3.39
CA SER A 42 -15.35 -6.57 -2.90
C SER A 42 -13.91 -6.63 -2.40
N ARG A 43 -13.48 -7.75 -1.80
CA ARG A 43 -12.07 -7.98 -1.44
C ARG A 43 -11.18 -8.08 -2.68
N HIS A 44 -11.69 -8.62 -3.79
CA HIS A 44 -10.96 -8.76 -5.05
C HIS A 44 -10.81 -7.44 -5.82
N MET A 45 -11.54 -6.39 -5.47
CA MET A 45 -11.49 -5.08 -6.14
C MET A 45 -10.47 -4.10 -5.54
N LEU A 46 -9.92 -4.40 -4.37
CA LEU A 46 -9.08 -3.45 -3.63
C LEU A 46 -7.63 -3.38 -4.16
N PHE A 47 -7.15 -4.44 -4.81
CA PHE A 47 -5.74 -4.57 -5.18
C PHE A 47 -5.57 -5.16 -6.58
N ASP A 48 -4.51 -4.75 -7.27
CA ASP A 48 -4.17 -5.32 -8.57
C ASP A 48 -3.67 -6.77 -8.41
N GLN A 49 -4.37 -7.71 -9.02
CA GLN A 49 -4.03 -9.13 -8.98
C GLN A 49 -2.69 -9.44 -9.66
N GLN A 50 -2.33 -8.66 -10.70
CA GLN A 50 -1.06 -8.82 -11.39
C GLN A 50 0.13 -8.50 -10.47
N LEU A 51 -0.11 -7.68 -9.45
CA LEU A 51 0.91 -7.27 -8.49
C LEU A 51 1.00 -8.19 -7.27
N ASN A 52 0.16 -9.22 -7.13
CA ASN A 52 0.19 -10.16 -6.00
C ASN A 52 1.57 -10.80 -5.82
N GLU A 53 2.12 -11.40 -6.88
CA GLU A 53 3.42 -12.06 -6.81
C GLU A 53 4.55 -11.07 -6.53
N HIS A 54 4.46 -9.87 -7.10
CA HIS A 54 5.42 -8.79 -6.87
C HIS A 54 5.38 -8.30 -5.42
N TRP A 55 4.20 -8.22 -4.80
CA TRP A 55 4.04 -7.88 -3.39
C TRP A 55 4.66 -8.94 -2.46
N GLU A 56 4.42 -10.23 -2.74
CA GLU A 56 5.03 -11.31 -1.97
C GLU A 56 6.56 -11.32 -2.11
N ASN A 57 7.07 -11.11 -3.32
CA ASN A 57 8.49 -10.98 -3.57
C ASN A 57 9.11 -9.77 -2.88
N PHE A 58 8.41 -8.64 -2.86
CA PHE A 58 8.82 -7.45 -2.11
C PHE A 58 8.94 -7.75 -0.62
N LYS A 59 7.90 -8.34 -0.01
CA LYS A 59 7.93 -8.72 1.40
C LYS A 59 9.08 -9.66 1.72
N LYS A 60 9.29 -10.68 0.87
CA LYS A 60 10.39 -11.65 1.04
C LYS A 60 11.77 -11.00 0.92
N THR A 61 11.96 -10.15 -0.09
CA THR A 61 13.25 -9.50 -0.38
C THR A 61 13.69 -8.57 0.75
N PHE A 62 12.74 -7.84 1.33
CA PHE A 62 13.01 -6.86 2.40
C PHE A 62 12.62 -7.35 3.80
N GLY A 63 12.31 -8.64 3.96
CA GLY A 63 11.98 -9.26 5.25
C GLY A 63 10.77 -8.65 5.96
N LYS A 64 9.77 -8.17 5.21
CA LYS A 64 8.61 -7.47 5.75
C LYS A 64 7.57 -8.43 6.32
N GLN A 65 7.03 -8.08 7.49
CA GLN A 65 5.94 -8.79 8.16
C GLN A 65 4.95 -7.77 8.70
N TYR A 66 3.66 -8.00 8.47
CA TYR A 66 2.60 -7.09 8.89
C TYR A 66 1.45 -7.87 9.53
N ASN A 67 0.72 -7.22 10.41
CA ASN A 67 -0.54 -7.73 10.91
C ASN A 67 -1.65 -7.45 9.89
N GLY A 68 -2.71 -8.28 9.84
CA GLY A 68 -3.66 -8.26 8.72
C GLY A 68 -4.27 -6.88 8.37
N GLY A 69 -4.55 -6.03 9.36
CA GLY A 69 -5.03 -4.66 9.10
C GLY A 69 -3.96 -3.71 8.54
N GLU A 70 -2.70 -3.88 8.97
CA GLU A 70 -1.56 -3.08 8.48
C GLU A 70 -1.18 -3.50 7.06
N GLU A 71 -1.23 -4.80 6.74
CA GLU A 71 -0.85 -5.30 5.41
C GLU A 71 -1.66 -4.63 4.29
N VAL A 72 -2.96 -4.42 4.51
CA VAL A 72 -3.84 -3.73 3.55
C VAL A 72 -3.35 -2.29 3.29
N VAL A 73 -2.97 -1.56 4.34
CA VAL A 73 -2.47 -0.19 4.23
C VAL A 73 -1.11 -0.16 3.51
N ARG A 74 -0.19 -1.03 3.92
CA ARG A 74 1.16 -1.13 3.35
C ARG A 74 1.13 -1.51 1.88
N ARG A 75 0.28 -2.47 1.53
CA ARG A 75 0.07 -2.88 0.14
C ARG A 75 -0.50 -1.73 -0.70
N THR A 76 -1.45 -0.98 -0.17
CA THR A 76 -2.02 0.20 -0.86
C THR A 76 -0.95 1.25 -1.16
N ILE A 77 -0.09 1.54 -0.18
CA ILE A 77 1.02 2.49 -0.35
C ILE A 77 2.01 1.95 -1.41
N TRP A 78 2.33 0.67 -1.33
CA TRP A 78 3.27 0.04 -2.24
C TRP A 78 2.79 0.02 -3.69
N GLU A 79 1.53 -0.34 -3.95
CA GLU A 79 0.97 -0.30 -5.32
C GLU A 79 0.96 1.14 -5.88
N ARG A 80 0.63 2.13 -5.05
CA ARG A 80 0.73 3.55 -5.42
C ARG A 80 2.17 3.94 -5.77
N ARG A 81 3.17 3.44 -5.04
CA ARG A 81 4.60 3.68 -5.32
C ARG A 81 5.05 2.99 -6.61
N VAL A 82 4.63 1.75 -6.85
CA VAL A 82 4.89 1.04 -8.11
C VAL A 82 4.37 1.85 -9.29
N ALA A 83 3.12 2.32 -9.23
CA ALA A 83 2.52 3.12 -10.29
C ALA A 83 3.28 4.45 -10.53
N ASP A 84 3.75 5.11 -9.45
CA ASP A 84 4.58 6.31 -9.58
C ASP A 84 5.93 6.02 -10.25
N ILE A 85 6.58 4.92 -9.88
CA ILE A 85 7.86 4.49 -10.46
C ILE A 85 7.70 4.22 -11.96
N VAL A 86 6.67 3.46 -12.34
CA VAL A 86 6.40 3.13 -13.75
C VAL A 86 6.18 4.42 -14.55
N ARG A 87 5.32 5.32 -14.05
CA ARG A 87 5.05 6.61 -14.70
C ARG A 87 6.31 7.46 -14.84
N HIS A 88 7.10 7.60 -13.77
CA HIS A 88 8.34 8.37 -13.77
C HIS A 88 9.36 7.80 -14.75
N ASN A 89 9.51 6.48 -14.80
CA ASN A 89 10.46 5.82 -15.69
C ASN A 89 10.03 5.91 -17.16
N LEU A 90 8.74 5.89 -17.46
CA LEU A 90 8.24 6.19 -18.80
C LEU A 90 8.55 7.64 -19.19
N GLN A 91 8.34 8.59 -18.28
CA GLN A 91 8.68 9.99 -18.51
C GLN A 91 10.20 10.20 -18.70
N TYR A 92 11.02 9.43 -17.98
CA TYR A 92 12.47 9.38 -18.22
C TYR A 92 12.80 8.88 -19.63
N ASP A 93 12.12 7.83 -20.12
CA ASP A 93 12.32 7.30 -21.48
C ASP A 93 11.96 8.34 -22.56
N LEU A 94 11.06 9.26 -22.23
CA LEU A 94 10.70 10.41 -23.06
C LEU A 94 11.63 11.63 -22.89
N GLY A 95 12.66 11.53 -22.06
CA GLY A 95 13.60 12.62 -21.77
C GLY A 95 13.07 13.73 -20.86
N LEU A 96 11.94 13.51 -20.18
CA LEU A 96 11.34 14.50 -19.26
C LEU A 96 12.00 14.49 -17.87
N HIS A 97 12.72 13.42 -17.54
CA HIS A 97 13.50 13.30 -16.30
C HIS A 97 14.92 12.88 -16.60
N SER A 98 15.85 13.27 -15.73
CA SER A 98 17.28 12.92 -15.82
C SER A 98 17.66 11.65 -15.06
N PHE A 99 16.72 11.05 -14.32
CA PHE A 99 16.96 9.87 -13.49
C PHE A 99 15.78 8.90 -13.51
N ARG A 100 16.05 7.64 -13.16
CA ARG A 100 15.04 6.60 -12.96
C ARG A 100 14.79 6.34 -11.48
N LYS A 101 13.60 5.86 -11.16
CA LYS A 101 13.23 5.35 -9.84
C LYS A 101 13.21 3.82 -9.86
N GLY A 102 13.43 3.21 -8.71
CA GLY A 102 13.34 1.76 -8.51
C GLY A 102 12.64 1.43 -7.20
N ILE A 103 12.15 0.20 -7.09
CA ILE A 103 11.60 -0.33 -5.84
C ILE A 103 12.74 -0.49 -4.82
N ASN A 104 12.48 -0.09 -3.58
CA ASN A 104 13.42 -0.16 -2.46
C ASN A 104 12.69 -0.56 -1.17
N GLU A 105 13.44 -0.75 -0.07
CA GLU A 105 12.90 -1.20 1.22
C GLU A 105 11.86 -0.26 1.86
N TYR A 106 11.72 0.97 1.36
CA TYR A 106 10.79 2.00 1.85
C TYR A 106 9.57 2.19 0.95
N SER A 107 9.39 1.33 -0.07
CA SER A 107 8.32 1.47 -1.05
C SER A 107 6.92 1.24 -0.46
N ASP A 108 6.81 0.71 0.75
CA ASP A 108 5.60 0.52 1.57
C ASP A 108 5.34 1.64 2.59
N MET A 109 6.18 2.68 2.60
CA MET A 109 6.09 3.79 3.56
C MET A 109 5.59 5.07 2.89
N GLU A 110 4.78 5.85 3.62
CA GLU A 110 4.42 7.19 3.18
C GLU A 110 5.62 8.15 3.34
N HIS A 111 5.64 9.22 2.55
CA HIS A 111 6.75 10.16 2.57
C HIS A 111 6.95 10.81 3.95
N GLU A 112 5.84 11.19 4.60
CA GLU A 112 5.88 11.78 5.94
C GLU A 112 6.39 10.80 7.00
N GLU A 113 6.02 9.52 6.87
CA GLU A 113 6.50 8.44 7.74
C GLU A 113 8.00 8.24 7.57
N PHE A 114 8.48 8.23 6.31
CA PHE A 114 9.90 8.13 6.00
C PHE A 114 10.70 9.29 6.61
N VAL A 115 10.26 10.53 6.37
CA VAL A 115 10.93 11.72 6.90
C VAL A 115 10.97 11.67 8.43
N ARG A 116 9.85 11.33 9.09
CA ARG A 116 9.81 11.26 10.56
C ARG A 116 10.76 10.21 11.14
N THR A 117 10.96 9.11 10.42
CA THR A 117 11.66 7.92 10.92
C THR A 117 13.16 7.96 10.63
N PHE A 118 13.55 8.56 9.50
CA PHE A 118 14.92 8.50 8.98
C PHE A 118 15.62 9.88 8.91
N ASN A 119 14.89 10.98 9.08
CA ASN A 119 15.50 12.30 9.14
C ASN A 119 15.76 12.71 10.60
N GLY A 120 16.99 12.48 11.07
CA GLY A 120 17.42 12.89 12.41
C GLY A 120 17.89 14.34 12.51
N TYR A 121 17.91 15.10 11.40
CA TYR A 121 18.44 16.45 11.39
C TYR A 121 17.53 17.40 12.18
N ARG A 122 18.08 17.96 13.27
CA ARG A 122 17.46 19.05 14.02
C ARG A 122 18.25 20.31 13.71
N GLY A 123 17.61 21.27 13.05
CA GLY A 123 18.22 22.55 12.74
C GLY A 123 18.79 23.18 14.01
N LEU A 124 20.08 23.47 14.00
CA LEU A 124 20.81 23.97 15.16
C LEU A 124 20.51 25.46 15.33
N VAL A 125 19.57 25.79 16.20
CA VAL A 125 19.28 27.18 16.57
C VAL A 125 20.24 27.58 17.71
N ASN A 126 21.08 28.59 17.48
CA ASN A 126 22.00 29.19 18.47
C ASN A 126 23.19 28.33 18.95
N LEU A 127 23.87 27.60 18.06
CA LEU A 127 25.21 27.10 18.41
C LEU A 127 26.21 28.26 18.45
N LYS A 128 26.73 28.58 19.64
CA LYS A 128 28.03 29.25 19.76
C LYS A 128 29.09 28.23 19.36
N SER A 129 29.49 28.27 18.09
CA SER A 129 30.51 27.37 17.55
C SER A 129 31.89 27.98 17.73
N ASN A 130 32.81 27.25 18.36
CA ASN A 130 34.25 27.56 18.35
C ASN A 130 34.92 27.10 17.04
N ALA A 131 34.15 26.86 15.97
CA ALA A 131 34.69 26.40 14.70
C ALA A 131 35.55 27.46 14.03
N THR A 132 36.61 27.01 13.38
CA THR A 132 37.41 27.84 12.48
C THR A 132 36.63 28.14 11.21
N THR A 133 36.73 29.39 10.74
CA THR A 133 36.16 29.78 9.45
C THR A 133 36.90 29.06 8.33
N TRP A 134 36.15 28.42 7.43
CA TRP A 134 36.74 27.85 6.21
C TRP A 134 37.28 28.99 5.33
N VAL A 135 38.55 28.86 4.90
CA VAL A 135 39.20 29.82 4.01
C VAL A 135 39.48 29.14 2.67
N PRO A 136 39.04 29.71 1.53
CA PRO A 136 39.32 29.14 0.23
C PRO A 136 40.82 29.17 -0.07
N PRO A 137 41.41 28.06 -0.55
CA PRO A 137 42.82 28.03 -0.88
C PRO A 137 43.12 28.91 -2.11
N SER A 138 44.19 29.70 -2.04
CA SER A 138 44.66 30.51 -3.17
C SER A 138 45.56 29.68 -4.10
N ASN A 139 45.52 29.95 -5.41
CA ASN A 139 46.39 29.33 -6.44
C ASN A 139 46.23 27.81 -6.64
N VAL A 140 45.06 27.25 -6.35
CA VAL A 140 44.77 25.82 -6.58
C VAL A 140 44.00 25.65 -7.89
N ARG A 141 44.45 24.73 -8.74
CA ARG A 141 43.66 24.25 -9.89
C ARG A 141 42.75 23.11 -9.43
N ILE A 142 41.46 23.36 -9.45
CA ILE A 142 40.44 22.37 -9.08
C ILE A 142 40.13 21.54 -10.34
N PRO A 143 40.17 20.20 -10.26
CA PRO A 143 39.83 19.34 -11.39
C PRO A 143 38.33 19.37 -11.69
N ASP A 144 37.96 19.08 -12.94
CA ASP A 144 36.55 19.11 -13.39
C ASP A 144 35.68 18.02 -12.73
N LYS A 145 36.29 16.93 -12.25
CA LYS A 145 35.60 15.82 -11.57
C LYS A 145 36.48 15.23 -10.48
N VAL A 146 35.89 14.99 -9.31
CA VAL A 146 36.53 14.28 -8.20
C VAL A 146 35.61 13.16 -7.71
N ASP A 147 36.15 11.95 -7.61
CA ASP A 147 35.51 10.84 -6.91
C ASP A 147 36.44 10.36 -5.79
N TRP A 148 36.05 10.59 -4.54
CA TRP A 148 36.85 10.22 -3.37
C TRP A 148 36.86 8.71 -3.08
N ARG A 149 35.96 7.94 -3.71
CA ARG A 149 35.93 6.48 -3.58
C ARG A 149 37.16 5.85 -4.22
N ASP A 150 37.61 6.41 -5.34
CA ASP A 150 38.81 5.97 -6.06
C ASP A 150 40.10 6.21 -5.26
N GLN A 151 40.04 7.09 -4.26
CA GLN A 151 41.16 7.43 -3.38
C GLN A 151 41.14 6.65 -2.05
N GLY A 152 40.18 5.74 -1.85
CA GLY A 152 40.06 4.95 -0.62
C GLY A 152 39.65 5.76 0.61
N LEU A 153 39.16 6.99 0.42
CA LEU A 153 38.72 7.89 1.50
C LEU A 153 37.25 7.68 1.90
N VAL A 154 36.54 6.79 1.21
CA VAL A 154 35.11 6.53 1.43
C VAL A 154 34.94 5.10 1.96
N THR A 155 34.30 4.97 3.12
CA THR A 155 33.95 3.67 3.69
C THR A 155 32.82 3.00 2.91
N PRO A 156 32.61 1.68 3.04
CA PRO A 156 31.43 1.01 2.51
C PRO A 156 30.12 1.68 2.94
N VAL A 157 29.10 1.57 2.09
CA VAL A 157 27.77 2.11 2.35
C VAL A 157 27.18 1.46 3.61
N LYS A 158 26.62 2.28 4.50
CA LYS A 158 25.99 1.85 5.75
C LYS A 158 24.47 2.03 5.67
N ASN A 159 23.73 1.28 6.48
CA ASN A 159 22.30 1.52 6.73
C ASN A 159 22.15 2.17 8.11
N GLN A 160 21.55 3.37 8.15
CA GLN A 160 21.37 4.14 9.38
C GLN A 160 20.36 3.51 10.35
N VAL A 161 19.60 2.51 9.90
CA VAL A 161 18.48 1.86 10.61
C VAL A 161 17.49 2.88 11.19
N ARG A 162 16.34 2.41 11.71
CA ARG A 162 15.36 3.31 12.31
C ARG A 162 15.97 3.99 13.53
N ILE A 163 15.99 5.32 13.53
CA ILE A 163 16.34 6.10 14.71
C ILE A 163 15.10 6.07 15.63
N SER A 164 15.17 5.35 16.75
CA SER A 164 14.10 5.30 17.76
C SER A 164 14.12 6.53 18.66
#